data_AF-A0AAW9L306-F1
#
_entry.id   AF-A0AAW9L306-F1
#
_cell.length_a   1.000
_cell.length_b   1.000
_cell.length_c   1.000
_cell.angle_alpha   90.00
_cell.angle_beta   90.00
_cell.angle_gamma   90.00
#
_symmetry.space_group_name_H-M   'P 1'
#
loop_
_entity.id
_entity.type
_entity.pdbx_description
1 polymer ?
#
loop_
_entity_poly.entity_id
_entity_poly.type
_entity_poly.pdbx_seq_one_letter_code
_entity_poly.pdbx_strand_id
1 'polypeptide(L)'
;MELIDEGLSGVFHVACRSCVTPYEFGRKFCKQMSDDPAQMQQGSLDDSTNIATRPKNTCLDVGRVEEKLGREQPTLMSDIDNLVRELDE
;
A
#
# COMPACT_ATOMS: atom_id res chain seq x y z
N MET A 1 -3.59 -10.89 17.39
CA MET A 1 -3.94 -9.75 16.49
C MET A 1 -3.54 -8.52 17.27
N GLU A 2 -2.46 -7.80 16.94
CA GLU A 2 -1.81 -6.85 17.87
C GLU A 2 -2.77 -5.87 18.57
N LEU A 3 -3.69 -5.22 17.83
CA LEU A 3 -4.69 -4.31 18.42
C LEU A 3 -5.62 -5.01 19.43
N ILE A 4 -5.96 -6.28 19.18
CA ILE A 4 -6.78 -7.10 20.09
C ILE A 4 -5.95 -7.52 21.31
N ASP A 5 -4.70 -7.91 21.09
CA ASP A 5 -3.80 -8.40 22.14
C ASP A 5 -3.50 -7.26 23.14
N GLU A 6 -3.40 -6.01 22.66
CA GLU A 6 -3.26 -4.79 23.46
C GLU A 6 -4.59 -4.26 24.05
N GLY A 7 -5.73 -4.92 23.78
CA GLY A 7 -7.04 -4.52 24.28
C GLY A 7 -7.53 -3.16 23.78
N LEU A 8 -7.05 -2.71 22.62
CA LEU A 8 -7.39 -1.39 22.05
C LEU A 8 -8.78 -1.41 21.39
N SER A 9 -9.49 -0.29 21.50
CA SER A 9 -10.83 -0.13 20.92
C SER A 9 -10.97 1.19 20.15
N GLY A 10 -11.93 1.23 19.23
CA GLY A 10 -12.21 2.37 18.36
C GLY A 10 -11.83 2.14 16.90
N VAL A 11 -11.73 3.23 16.13
CA VAL A 11 -11.45 3.19 14.69
C VAL A 11 -9.97 3.44 14.44
N PHE A 12 -9.33 2.54 13.68
CA PHE A 12 -7.94 2.63 13.27
C PHE A 12 -7.84 2.46 11.76
N HIS A 13 -6.99 3.26 11.12
CA HIS A 13 -6.53 2.94 9.78
C HIS A 13 -5.32 2.02 9.88
N VAL A 14 -5.35 0.90 9.17
CA VAL A 14 -4.25 -0.05 9.09
C VAL A 14 -3.90 -0.22 7.62
N ALA A 15 -2.74 0.28 7.23
CA ALA A 15 -2.21 0.27 5.88
C ALA A 15 -0.69 0.50 5.93
N CYS A 16 0.00 0.29 4.81
CA CYS A 16 1.35 0.83 4.65
C CYS A 16 1.35 2.36 4.88
N ARG A 17 2.38 2.90 5.54
CA ARG A 17 2.55 4.35 5.74
C ARG A 17 2.88 5.12 4.45
N SER A 18 3.12 4.41 3.36
CA SER A 18 3.40 5.01 2.05
C SER A 18 2.10 5.41 1.34
N CYS A 19 2.01 6.67 0.93
CA CYS A 19 0.97 7.15 0.01
C CYS A 19 1.51 7.10 -1.42
N VAL A 20 0.90 6.27 -2.29
CA VAL A 20 1.31 6.13 -3.69
C VAL A 20 0.10 5.99 -4.62
N THR A 21 0.32 6.29 -5.90
CA THR A 21 -0.62 5.99 -6.98
C THR A 21 -0.52 4.53 -7.44
N PRO A 22 -1.56 3.98 -8.11
CA PRO A 22 -1.48 2.65 -8.74
C PRO A 22 -0.33 2.52 -9.74
N TYR A 23 0.01 3.61 -10.44
CA TYR A 23 1.13 3.64 -11.37
C TYR A 23 2.48 3.45 -10.64
N GLU A 24 2.70 4.20 -9.56
CA GLU A 24 3.92 4.07 -8.76
C GLU A 24 4.02 2.70 -8.09
N PHE A 25 2.90 2.13 -7.61
CA PHE A 25 2.86 0.76 -7.12
C PHE A 25 3.34 -0.23 -8.18
N GLY A 26 2.74 -0.22 -9.38
CA GLY A 26 3.10 -1.17 -10.43
C GLY A 26 4.56 -1.01 -10.89
N ARG A 27 5.05 0.23 -11.03
CA ARG A 27 6.46 0.50 -11.36
C ARG A 27 7.42 -0.11 -10.33
N LYS A 28 7.09 -0.01 -9.05
CA LYS A 28 7.87 -0.59 -7.95
C LYS A 28 7.81 -2.11 -7.96
N PHE A 29 6.62 -2.67 -8.20
CA PHE A 29 6.41 -4.11 -8.28
C PHE A 29 7.20 -4.75 -9.43
N CYS A 30 7.10 -4.20 -10.66
CA CYS A 30 7.87 -4.67 -11.81
C CYS A 30 9.37 -4.68 -11.53
N LYS A 31 9.88 -3.63 -10.89
CA LYS A 31 11.30 -3.54 -10.51
C LYS A 31 11.72 -4.69 -9.59
N GLN A 32 10.88 -5.11 -8.65
CA GLN A 32 11.19 -6.22 -7.74
C GLN A 32 11.10 -7.58 -8.43
N MET A 33 10.18 -7.74 -9.37
CA MET A 33 10.04 -8.97 -10.17
C MET A 33 11.07 -9.10 -11.31
N SER A 34 12.04 -8.19 -11.41
CA SER A 34 13.00 -8.12 -12.52
C SER A 34 12.34 -7.92 -13.91
N ASP A 35 11.12 -7.40 -13.94
CA ASP A 35 10.43 -6.97 -15.16
C ASP A 35 10.83 -5.54 -15.55
N ASP A 36 10.69 -5.20 -16.83
CA ASP A 36 10.99 -3.85 -17.35
C ASP A 36 9.88 -2.85 -17.00
N PRO A 37 10.11 -1.88 -16.08
CA PRO A 37 9.10 -0.89 -15.73
C PRO A 37 8.80 0.09 -16.88
N ALA A 38 9.64 0.15 -17.93
CA ALA A 38 9.42 0.99 -19.10
C ALA A 38 8.26 0.50 -19.98
N GLN A 39 7.81 -0.75 -19.79
CA GLN A 39 6.60 -1.27 -20.43
C GLN A 39 5.30 -0.65 -19.84
N MET A 40 5.40 0.01 -18.68
CA MET A 40 4.24 0.64 -18.04
C MET A 40 4.00 2.07 -18.53
N GLN A 41 2.75 2.34 -18.93
CA GLN A 41 2.29 3.68 -19.26
C GLN A 41 1.42 4.25 -18.13
N GLN A 42 1.62 5.52 -17.81
CA GLN A 42 0.77 6.22 -16.85
C GLN A 42 -0.56 6.56 -17.55
N GLY A 43 -1.68 6.17 -16.93
CA GLY A 43 -3.03 6.51 -17.41
C GLY A 43 -3.74 7.50 -16.48
N SER A 44 -4.83 8.09 -16.95
CA SER A 44 -5.73 8.91 -16.13
C SER A 44 -6.95 8.11 -15.66
N LEU A 45 -7.50 8.49 -14.49
CA LEU A 45 -8.82 8.00 -14.08
C LEU A 45 -9.93 8.48 -15.02
N ASP A 46 -9.73 9.62 -15.67
CA ASP A 46 -10.70 10.18 -16.63
C ASP A 46 -10.77 9.34 -17.93
N ASP A 47 -9.73 8.55 -18.21
CA ASP A 47 -9.68 7.65 -19.38
C ASP A 47 -10.38 6.30 -19.10
N SER A 48 -10.86 6.09 -17.86
CA SER A 48 -11.41 4.81 -17.44
C SER A 48 -12.94 4.76 -17.56
N THR A 49 -13.47 3.68 -18.16
CA THR A 49 -14.93 3.42 -18.25
C THR A 49 -15.49 2.75 -16.98
N ASN A 50 -14.89 3.03 -15.83
CA ASN A 50 -15.24 2.40 -14.57
C ASN A 50 -16.72 2.67 -14.21
N ILE A 51 -17.48 1.61 -13.94
CA ILE A 51 -18.89 1.71 -13.52
C ILE A 51 -19.02 2.42 -12.16
N ALA A 52 -18.01 2.29 -11.30
CA ALA A 52 -17.96 2.93 -9.98
C ALA A 52 -16.96 4.09 -9.97
N THR A 53 -17.38 5.23 -9.43
CA THR A 53 -16.50 6.37 -9.18
C THR A 53 -15.40 5.99 -8.19
N ARG A 54 -14.14 6.25 -8.56
CA ARG A 54 -13.00 6.05 -7.67
C ARG A 54 -12.51 7.41 -7.13
N PRO A 55 -12.29 7.54 -5.82
CA PRO A 55 -11.66 8.73 -5.27
C PRO A 55 -10.24 8.88 -5.80
N LYS A 56 -9.81 10.13 -6.03
CA LYS A 56 -8.47 10.46 -6.54
C LYS A 56 -7.36 10.24 -5.51
N ASN A 57 -7.70 10.22 -4.23
CA ASN A 57 -6.78 9.99 -3.12
C ASN A 57 -7.42 9.03 -2.11
N THR A 58 -6.77 7.90 -1.87
CA THR A 58 -7.18 6.86 -0.92
C THR A 58 -6.14 6.63 0.18
N CYS A 59 -5.19 7.54 0.34
CA CYS A 59 -4.17 7.43 1.37
C CYS A 59 -4.79 7.61 2.76
N LEU A 60 -4.39 6.75 3.69
CA LEU A 60 -4.91 6.74 5.06
C LEU A 60 -3.84 7.27 6.02
N ASP A 61 -4.28 8.06 7.00
CA ASP A 61 -3.43 8.44 8.12
C ASP A 61 -3.33 7.29 9.12
N VAL A 62 -2.13 6.72 9.24
CA VAL A 62 -1.82 5.58 10.12
C VAL A 62 -1.21 6.01 11.46
N GLY A 63 -1.04 7.31 11.72
CA GLY A 63 -0.34 7.80 12.92
C GLY A 63 -0.96 7.26 14.22
N ARG A 64 -2.29 7.10 14.26
CA ARG A 64 -2.98 6.54 15.43
C ARG A 64 -2.58 5.09 15.74
N VAL A 65 -2.43 4.24 14.73
CA VAL A 65 -2.02 2.84 14.96
C VAL A 65 -0.54 2.77 15.32
N GLU A 66 0.29 3.60 14.70
CA GLU A 66 1.73 3.65 14.99
C GLU A 66 2.01 4.14 16.42
N GLU A 67 1.33 5.19 16.86
CA GLU A 67 1.42 5.72 18.22
C GLU A 67 1.00 4.66 19.25
N LYS A 68 -0.12 3.97 19.02
CA LYS A 68 -0.67 3.01 19.99
C LYS A 68 0.11 1.71 20.07
N LEU A 69 0.70 1.24 18.97
CA LEU A 69 1.52 0.03 18.95
C LEU A 69 3.00 0.31 19.18
N GLY A 70 3.42 1.58 19.27
CA GLY A 70 4.82 1.96 19.50
C GLY A 70 5.77 1.57 18.37
N ARG A 71 5.26 1.38 17.15
CA ARG A 71 6.04 0.98 15.98
C ARG A 71 5.46 1.58 14.71
N GLU A 72 6.33 1.80 13.72
CA GLU A 72 5.90 2.26 12.40
C GLU A 72 5.15 1.15 11.64
N GLN A 73 4.17 1.54 10.83
CA GLN A 73 3.61 0.68 9.78
C GLN A 73 4.65 0.51 8.67
N PRO A 74 4.64 -0.63 7.96
CA PRO A 74 5.58 -0.85 6.88
C PRO A 74 5.42 0.22 5.79
N THR A 75 6.51 0.45 5.07
CA THR A 75 6.41 1.14 3.78
C THR A 75 5.87 0.17 2.74
N LEU A 76 5.29 0.68 1.66
CA LEU A 76 4.88 -0.17 0.55
C LEU A 76 6.06 -0.96 -0.04
N MET A 77 7.26 -0.37 -0.07
CA MET A 77 8.45 -1.08 -0.58
C MET A 77 8.81 -2.27 0.30
N SER A 78 8.89 -2.07 1.62
CA SER A 78 9.21 -3.17 2.53
C SER A 78 8.17 -4.30 2.48
N ASP A 79 6.90 -3.96 2.29
CA ASP A 79 5.85 -4.97 2.13
C ASP A 79 5.95 -5.72 0.80
N ILE A 80 6.24 -5.03 -0.31
CA ILE A 80 6.49 -5.70 -1.60
C ILE A 80 7.71 -6.62 -1.49
N ASP A 81 8.79 -6.18 -0.86
CA ASP A 81 10.01 -6.98 -0.70
C ASP A 81 9.73 -8.26 0.12
N ASN A 82 8.91 -8.16 1.17
CA ASN A 82 8.50 -9.33 1.95
C ASN A 82 7.59 -10.26 1.14
N LEU A 83 6.62 -9.71 0.40
CA LEU A 83 5.73 -10.50 -0.45
C LEU A 83 6.50 -11.27 -1.53
N VAL A 84 7.46 -10.63 -2.20
CA VAL A 84 8.28 -11.28 -3.23
C VAL A 84 9.08 -12.43 -2.64
N ARG A 85 9.67 -12.26 -1.45
CA ARG A 85 10.37 -13.33 -0.74
C ARG A 85 9.45 -14.52 -0.43
N GLU A 86 8.23 -14.25 0.04
CA GLU A 86 7.24 -15.30 0.33
C GLU A 86 6.75 -16.03 -0.92
N LEU A 87 6.81 -15.40 -2.11
CA LEU A 87 6.43 -16.03 -3.38
C LEU A 87 7.54 -16.91 -3.98
N ASP A 88 8.79 -16.69 -3.59
CA ASP A 88 9.96 -17.46 -4.02
C ASP A 88 10.24 -18.70 -3.13
N GLU A 89 9.51 -18.84 -2.00
CA GLU A 89 9.58 -19.97 -1.06
C GLU A 89 8.53 -21.08 -1.36
#